data_AF-A0A4R6RZ18-F1
#
_entry.id   AF-A0A4R6RZ18-F1
#
_cell.length_a   1.000
_cell.length_b   1.000
_cell.length_c   1.000
_cell.angle_alpha   90.00
_cell.angle_beta   90.00
_cell.angle_gamma   90.00
#
_symmetry.space_group_name_H-M   'P 1'
#
loop_
_entity.id
_entity.type
_entity.pdbx_description
1 polymer ?
#
loop_
_entity_poly.entity_id
_entity_poly.type
_entity_poly.pdbx_seq_one_letter_code
_entity_poly.pdbx_strand_id
1 'polypeptide(L)'
;MRTGTTTLAVISAGTALAAGLFLPGTAATAPISAHWTAADVASTNNVATTAGVATLANPAMRPALNPNAAGYGTETLVPRTLPAPVSAVRVDADTVTPAGTSATVEVRGQRANGGWTEWRAASANTVLGTATRTVQARITLRTNTSASPSVRRVTVTPVANTPAPKAVQPRSETFSVFATREGLVGGTTANGHVITVEDHFVALPSGTALASNGGTEYQVQVCNGATCLTEPVWDIGPWNTKDNYWDAARAEFGDLPVGLPEADAAYNQGYNGGLDEFGRSVANPAGIDLADGVFHDLGMADNGYVTVTYLWTA
;
A
#
# COMPACT_ATOMS: atom_id res chain seq x y z
N MET A 1 68.35 8.91 -82.14
CA MET A 1 68.77 7.65 -81.49
C MET A 1 67.84 7.38 -80.30
N ARG A 2 67.70 6.10 -79.99
CA ARG A 2 66.76 5.42 -79.08
C ARG A 2 66.50 6.05 -77.70
N THR A 3 65.33 5.64 -77.16
CA THR A 3 64.95 5.41 -75.73
C THR A 3 64.90 6.65 -74.83
N GLY A 4 63.84 6.95 -74.08
CA GLY A 4 62.82 6.12 -73.44
C GLY A 4 63.08 6.09 -71.94
N THR A 5 62.34 6.88 -71.15
CA THR A 5 62.31 6.77 -69.68
C THR A 5 60.96 7.20 -69.13
N THR A 6 60.33 6.24 -68.47
CA THR A 6 59.09 6.30 -67.72
C THR A 6 59.36 6.74 -66.26
N THR A 7 58.27 7.14 -65.58
CA THR A 7 58.03 7.10 -64.11
C THR A 7 58.66 8.22 -63.27
N LEU A 8 58.05 8.75 -62.19
CA LEU A 8 57.03 8.23 -61.27
C LEU A 8 56.38 9.46 -60.57
N ALA A 9 55.05 9.57 -60.54
CA ALA A 9 54.35 10.58 -59.76
C ALA A 9 54.13 10.06 -58.33
N VAL A 10 54.72 10.73 -57.34
CA VAL A 10 54.51 10.45 -55.92
C VAL A 10 53.26 11.20 -55.48
N ILE A 11 52.21 10.45 -55.12
CA ILE A 11 51.01 10.98 -54.45
C ILE A 11 51.30 10.97 -52.95
N SER A 12 51.43 12.14 -52.35
CA SER A 12 51.48 12.33 -50.90
C SER A 12 50.05 12.26 -50.32
N ALA A 13 49.76 11.17 -49.61
CA ALA A 13 48.52 11.02 -48.84
C ALA A 13 48.60 11.86 -47.56
N GLY A 14 47.83 12.96 -47.51
CA GLY A 14 47.63 13.75 -46.31
C GLY A 14 46.70 13.01 -45.33
N THR A 15 47.23 12.64 -44.17
CA THR A 15 46.47 12.08 -43.05
C THR A 15 45.75 13.22 -42.33
N ALA A 16 44.42 13.29 -42.48
CA ALA A 16 43.58 14.20 -41.70
C ALA A 16 43.38 13.61 -40.29
N LEU A 17 44.01 14.22 -39.28
CA LEU A 17 43.66 13.98 -37.88
C LEU A 17 42.28 14.63 -37.61
N ALA A 18 41.23 13.82 -37.57
CA ALA A 18 39.95 14.21 -37.00
C ALA A 18 40.08 14.20 -35.47
N ALA A 19 40.20 15.38 -34.86
CA ALA A 19 40.06 15.55 -33.43
C ALA A 19 38.59 15.28 -33.04
N GLY A 20 38.29 14.05 -32.64
CA GLY A 20 37.01 13.71 -32.04
C GLY A 20 36.86 14.46 -30.72
N LEU A 21 35.95 15.43 -30.68
CA LEU A 21 35.42 16.00 -29.45
C LEU A 21 34.70 14.88 -28.69
N PHE A 22 35.39 14.26 -27.73
CA PHE A 22 34.74 13.45 -26.71
C PHE A 22 33.94 14.39 -25.82
N LEU A 23 32.63 14.49 -26.08
CA LEU A 23 31.70 14.98 -25.07
C LEU A 23 31.84 14.03 -23.87
N PRO A 24 32.10 14.53 -22.65
CA PRO A 24 32.06 13.67 -21.48
C PRO A 24 30.66 13.08 -21.41
N GLY A 25 30.57 11.76 -21.61
CA GLY A 25 29.33 11.04 -21.39
C GLY A 25 28.87 11.36 -19.98
N THR A 26 27.66 11.88 -19.83
CA THR A 26 27.00 11.95 -18.54
C THR A 26 26.91 10.52 -18.05
N ALA A 27 27.78 10.16 -17.09
CA ALA A 27 27.63 8.90 -16.37
C ALA A 27 26.23 8.93 -15.78
N ALA A 28 25.32 8.11 -16.32
CA ALA A 28 24.01 7.90 -15.73
C ALA A 28 24.29 7.40 -14.32
N THR A 29 24.07 8.26 -13.33
CA THR A 29 24.19 7.89 -11.93
C THR A 29 23.17 6.79 -11.75
N ALA A 30 23.62 5.56 -11.45
CA ALA A 30 22.70 4.47 -11.18
C ALA A 30 21.71 4.94 -10.12
N PRO A 31 20.39 4.68 -10.29
CA PRO A 31 19.42 5.12 -9.30
C PRO A 31 19.80 4.51 -7.96
N ILE A 32 20.17 5.35 -6.98
CA ILE A 32 20.46 4.83 -5.65
C ILE A 32 19.15 4.26 -5.09
N SER A 33 19.23 2.99 -4.68
CA SER A 33 18.10 2.24 -4.17
C SER A 33 17.97 2.47 -2.66
N ALA A 34 16.75 2.44 -2.16
CA ALA A 34 16.50 2.35 -0.73
C ALA A 34 16.52 0.87 -0.32
N HIS A 35 17.18 0.57 0.78
CA HIS A 35 17.30 -0.78 1.30
C HIS A 35 16.84 -0.83 2.76
N TRP A 36 16.16 -1.91 3.09
CA TRP A 36 15.78 -2.27 4.44
C TRP A 36 16.17 -3.70 4.72
N THR A 37 16.66 -3.93 5.91
CA THR A 37 16.77 -5.23 6.54
C THR A 37 15.56 -5.45 7.44
N ALA A 38 15.32 -6.69 7.85
CA ALA A 38 14.31 -7.03 8.85
C ALA A 38 14.49 -6.32 10.22
N ALA A 39 15.61 -5.62 10.44
CA ALA A 39 15.85 -4.85 11.66
C ALA A 39 15.40 -3.38 11.56
N ASP A 40 15.10 -2.87 10.36
CA ASP A 40 14.73 -1.47 10.13
C ASP A 40 13.24 -1.20 10.43
N VAL A 41 12.76 -1.62 11.61
CA VAL A 41 11.35 -1.58 12.01
C VAL A 41 10.97 -0.20 12.58
N ALA A 42 9.87 0.37 12.12
CA ALA A 42 9.25 1.58 12.66
C ALA A 42 8.08 1.27 13.60
N SER A 43 7.22 0.33 13.20
CA SER A 43 6.11 -0.19 14.01
C SER A 43 5.89 -1.65 13.65
N THR A 44 5.46 -2.46 14.61
CA THR A 44 5.21 -3.90 14.41
C THR A 44 3.94 -4.34 15.11
N ASN A 45 3.25 -5.29 14.48
CA ASN A 45 2.17 -6.09 15.02
C ASN A 45 2.47 -7.56 14.73
N ASN A 46 2.77 -8.34 15.77
CA ASN A 46 3.01 -9.78 15.67
C ASN A 46 4.12 -10.22 14.68
N VAL A 47 5.11 -9.35 14.40
CA VAL A 47 6.32 -9.71 13.64
C VAL A 47 7.53 -9.65 14.56
N ALA A 48 8.38 -10.67 14.48
CA ALA A 48 9.64 -10.76 15.20
C ALA A 48 10.80 -11.01 14.24
N THR A 49 11.93 -10.37 14.51
CA THR A 49 13.16 -10.53 13.73
C THR A 49 14.18 -11.35 14.51
N THR A 50 14.56 -12.50 13.96
CA THR A 50 15.61 -13.38 14.51
C THR A 50 16.69 -13.61 13.48
N ALA A 51 17.96 -13.39 13.85
CA ALA A 51 19.11 -13.55 12.95
C ALA A 51 18.97 -12.80 11.60
N GLY A 52 18.33 -11.62 11.62
CA GLY A 52 18.13 -10.79 10.43
C GLY A 52 17.01 -11.24 9.49
N VAL A 53 16.10 -12.11 9.97
CA VAL A 53 14.93 -12.57 9.22
C VAL A 53 13.66 -12.26 10.03
N ALA A 54 12.73 -11.52 9.41
CA ALA A 54 11.41 -11.23 9.97
C ALA A 54 10.45 -12.40 9.68
N THR A 55 9.75 -12.86 10.70
CA THR A 55 8.63 -13.82 10.61
C THR A 55 7.60 -13.52 11.69
N LEU A 56 6.50 -14.27 11.77
CA LEU A 56 5.51 -14.04 12.81
C LEU A 56 6.06 -14.38 14.20
N ALA A 57 5.81 -13.49 15.16
CA ALA A 57 6.13 -13.73 16.57
C ALA A 57 5.23 -14.84 17.16
N ASN A 58 3.94 -14.79 16.85
CA ASN A 58 2.95 -15.80 17.21
C ASN A 58 2.16 -16.24 15.97
N PRO A 59 2.43 -17.43 15.40
CA PRO A 59 1.69 -17.99 14.26
C PRO A 59 0.20 -18.23 14.52
N ALA A 60 -0.27 -18.17 15.78
CA ALA A 60 -1.66 -18.37 16.19
C ALA A 60 -2.46 -17.05 16.36
N MET A 61 -1.82 -15.87 16.31
CA MET A 61 -2.54 -14.60 16.38
C MET A 61 -3.30 -14.31 15.08
N ARG A 62 -4.51 -13.75 15.20
CA ARG A 62 -5.44 -13.39 14.12
C ARG A 62 -6.06 -12.02 14.42
N PRO A 63 -6.37 -11.18 13.41
CA PRO A 63 -7.18 -9.98 13.60
C PRO A 63 -8.62 -10.35 13.98
N ALA A 64 -9.28 -9.48 14.74
CA ALA A 64 -10.60 -9.74 15.32
C ALA A 64 -11.70 -9.91 14.24
N LEU A 65 -11.71 -9.07 13.21
CA LEU A 65 -12.68 -9.12 12.11
C LEU A 65 -12.51 -10.34 11.19
N ASN A 66 -11.38 -11.06 11.28
CA ASN A 66 -11.16 -12.29 10.53
C ASN A 66 -10.55 -13.40 11.40
N PRO A 67 -11.32 -13.95 12.36
CA PRO A 67 -10.80 -14.91 13.34
C PRO A 67 -10.48 -16.27 12.71
N ASN A 68 -11.08 -16.58 11.56
CA ASN A 68 -10.83 -17.80 10.80
C ASN A 68 -9.67 -17.67 9.80
N ALA A 69 -9.02 -16.51 9.74
CA ALA A 69 -7.84 -16.31 8.89
C ALA A 69 -6.70 -17.25 9.28
N ALA A 70 -5.69 -17.31 8.43
CA ALA A 70 -4.38 -17.80 8.84
C ALA A 70 -3.65 -16.78 9.72
N GLY A 71 -2.54 -17.18 10.34
CA GLY A 71 -1.80 -16.32 11.26
C GLY A 71 -1.31 -15.07 10.59
N TYR A 72 -1.45 -13.94 11.26
CA TYR A 72 -1.28 -12.63 10.66
C TYR A 72 -0.28 -11.80 11.44
N GLY A 73 0.48 -10.98 10.74
CA GLY A 73 1.32 -9.95 11.35
C GLY A 73 1.73 -8.94 10.29
N THR A 74 1.98 -7.72 10.73
CA THR A 74 2.43 -6.64 9.85
C THR A 74 3.48 -5.79 10.55
N GLU A 75 4.44 -5.29 9.79
CA GLU A 75 5.39 -4.30 10.27
C GLU A 75 5.61 -3.22 9.22
N THR A 76 5.70 -1.98 9.67
CA THR A 76 6.16 -0.87 8.84
C THR A 76 7.65 -0.67 9.07
N LEU A 77 8.37 -0.41 7.99
CA LEU A 77 9.80 -0.16 8.03
C LEU A 77 10.08 1.34 8.15
N VAL A 78 11.25 1.72 8.65
CA VAL A 78 11.63 3.14 8.82
C VAL A 78 11.60 3.86 7.47
N PRO A 79 10.93 5.02 7.33
CA PRO A 79 10.93 5.77 6.07
C PRO A 79 12.35 6.08 5.55
N ARG A 80 12.52 6.05 4.23
CA ARG A 80 13.80 6.37 3.57
C ARG A 80 13.60 7.48 2.54
N THR A 81 14.57 8.39 2.47
CA THR A 81 14.59 9.47 1.48
C THR A 81 15.44 9.09 0.27
N LEU A 82 14.82 9.17 -0.90
CA LEU A 82 15.41 8.96 -2.22
C LEU A 82 16.14 10.23 -2.71
N PRO A 83 17.15 10.09 -3.58
CA PRO A 83 17.98 11.18 -4.07
C PRO A 83 17.16 12.21 -4.86
N ALA A 84 16.14 11.74 -5.57
CA ALA A 84 15.30 12.52 -6.45
C ALA A 84 13.83 12.09 -6.29
N PRO A 85 12.86 12.96 -6.61
CA PRO A 85 11.46 12.58 -6.62
C PRO A 85 11.16 11.47 -7.64
N VAL A 86 10.31 10.53 -7.28
CA VAL A 86 9.85 9.41 -8.13
C VAL A 86 8.34 9.27 -8.04
N SER A 87 7.67 8.92 -9.14
CA SER A 87 6.24 8.59 -9.16
C SER A 87 5.96 7.10 -9.27
N ALA A 88 6.99 6.29 -9.52
CA ALA A 88 6.91 4.84 -9.53
C ALA A 88 8.23 4.23 -9.03
N VAL A 89 8.12 3.03 -8.45
CA VAL A 89 9.24 2.26 -7.93
C VAL A 89 9.11 0.78 -8.30
N ARG A 90 10.25 0.12 -8.42
CA ARG A 90 10.35 -1.34 -8.40
C ARG A 90 10.61 -1.77 -6.97
N VAL A 91 9.89 -2.79 -6.51
CA VAL A 91 10.10 -3.37 -5.17
C VAL A 91 10.55 -4.81 -5.32
N ASP A 92 11.68 -5.14 -4.71
CA ASP A 92 12.21 -6.50 -4.62
C ASP A 92 12.31 -6.92 -3.16
N ALA A 93 11.92 -8.15 -2.87
CA ALA A 93 11.98 -8.71 -1.53
C ALA A 93 12.67 -10.07 -1.54
N ASP A 94 13.51 -10.29 -0.53
CA ASP A 94 14.13 -11.58 -0.24
C ASP A 94 13.21 -12.34 0.72
N THR A 95 12.36 -13.21 0.17
CA THR A 95 11.29 -13.88 0.90
C THR A 95 11.40 -15.40 0.82
N VAL A 96 10.95 -16.08 1.88
CA VAL A 96 10.66 -17.51 1.87
C VAL A 96 9.17 -17.66 2.12
N THR A 97 8.43 -18.15 1.13
CA THR A 97 6.98 -18.32 1.18
C THR A 97 6.61 -19.78 0.94
N PRO A 98 6.53 -20.61 2.00
CA PRO A 98 6.00 -21.97 1.88
C PRO A 98 4.60 -21.98 1.24
N ALA A 99 4.23 -23.10 0.61
CA ALA A 99 2.95 -23.22 -0.08
C ALA A 99 1.77 -22.89 0.86
N GLY A 100 0.85 -22.03 0.39
CA GLY A 100 -0.32 -21.59 1.18
C GLY A 100 -0.02 -20.51 2.24
N THR A 101 1.22 -20.02 2.33
CA THR A 101 1.57 -18.82 3.11
C THR A 101 1.70 -17.60 2.20
N SER A 102 1.75 -16.39 2.77
CA SER A 102 2.09 -15.19 1.98
C SER A 102 2.99 -14.21 2.74
N ALA A 103 3.97 -13.64 2.02
CA ALA A 103 4.72 -12.47 2.46
C ALA A 103 4.48 -11.36 1.45
N THR A 104 3.57 -10.44 1.79
CA THR A 104 3.24 -9.30 0.96
C THR A 104 4.12 -8.13 1.38
N VAL A 105 4.77 -7.49 0.41
CA VAL A 105 5.45 -6.21 0.59
C VAL A 105 4.63 -5.13 -0.09
N GLU A 106 4.41 -4.03 0.62
CA GLU A 106 3.71 -2.86 0.11
C GLU A 106 4.59 -1.63 0.27
N VAL A 107 4.39 -0.63 -0.58
CA VAL A 107 5.13 0.63 -0.53
C VAL A 107 4.16 1.81 -0.63
N ARG A 108 4.51 2.88 0.07
CA ARG A 108 3.82 4.17 -0.02
C ARG A 108 4.81 5.32 -0.14
N GLY A 109 4.34 6.44 -0.66
CA GLY A 109 5.08 7.69 -0.79
C GLY A 109 4.56 8.76 0.16
N GLN A 110 5.44 9.62 0.66
CA GLN A 110 5.03 10.80 1.40
C GLN A 110 4.70 11.94 0.44
N ARG A 111 3.58 12.61 0.66
CA ARG A 111 3.13 13.77 -0.09
C ARG A 111 3.81 15.05 0.41
N ALA A 112 3.73 16.11 -0.38
CA ALA A 112 4.27 17.42 -0.03
C ALA A 112 3.61 18.02 1.24
N ASN A 113 2.36 17.66 1.54
CA ASN A 113 1.66 18.08 2.77
C ASN A 113 2.04 17.24 4.01
N GLY A 114 2.99 16.31 3.89
CA GLY A 114 3.42 15.41 4.97
C GLY A 114 2.57 14.14 5.12
N GLY A 115 1.38 14.10 4.51
CA GLY A 115 0.52 12.91 4.47
C GLY A 115 1.09 11.78 3.63
N TRP A 116 0.49 10.60 3.73
CA TRP A 116 0.93 9.42 3.00
C TRP A 116 -0.03 9.09 1.86
N THR A 117 0.52 8.61 0.74
CA THR A 117 -0.28 7.88 -0.25
C THR A 117 -0.75 6.57 0.38
N GLU A 118 -1.72 5.92 -0.24
CA GLU A 118 -2.09 4.56 0.16
C GLU A 118 -0.93 3.59 0.01
N TRP A 119 -1.00 2.50 0.79
CA TRP A 119 -0.15 1.33 0.59
C TRP A 119 -0.48 0.69 -0.76
N ARG A 120 0.55 0.43 -1.55
CA ARG A 120 0.44 -0.24 -2.85
C ARG A 120 1.23 -1.53 -2.82
N ALA A 121 0.60 -2.63 -3.24
CA ALA A 121 1.27 -3.91 -3.40
C ALA A 121 2.50 -3.78 -4.32
N ALA A 122 3.60 -4.39 -3.90
CA ALA A 122 4.85 -4.44 -4.65
C ALA A 122 4.66 -5.11 -6.01
N SER A 123 5.13 -4.44 -7.06
CA SER A 123 5.25 -4.99 -8.41
C SER A 123 6.54 -4.47 -9.07
N ALA A 124 6.79 -4.89 -10.31
CA ALA A 124 7.91 -4.37 -11.09
C ALA A 124 7.79 -2.86 -11.38
N ASN A 125 6.57 -2.31 -11.32
CA ASN A 125 6.28 -0.91 -11.58
C ASN A 125 5.13 -0.41 -10.68
N THR A 126 5.39 -0.30 -9.37
CA THR A 126 4.42 0.20 -8.40
C THR A 126 4.30 1.72 -8.51
N VAL A 127 3.14 2.20 -8.96
CA VAL A 127 2.82 3.63 -9.05
C VAL A 127 2.45 4.18 -7.68
N LEU A 128 3.08 5.28 -7.26
CA LEU A 128 2.90 5.90 -5.94
C LEU A 128 1.82 7.00 -5.95
N GLY A 129 1.18 7.26 -7.08
CA GLY A 129 0.11 8.26 -7.23
C GLY A 129 0.58 9.72 -7.22
N THR A 130 1.80 10.00 -6.77
CA THR A 130 2.42 11.33 -6.80
C THR A 130 3.94 11.22 -6.83
N ALA A 131 4.61 12.29 -7.26
CA ALA A 131 6.06 12.36 -7.16
C ALA A 131 6.49 12.57 -5.70
N THR A 132 7.24 11.63 -5.15
CA THR A 132 7.70 11.64 -3.76
C THR A 132 9.20 11.42 -3.65
N ARG A 133 9.82 11.94 -2.59
CA ARG A 133 11.19 11.59 -2.20
C ARG A 133 11.23 10.64 -1.01
N THR A 134 10.22 10.62 -0.16
CA THR A 134 10.23 9.77 1.03
C THR A 134 9.32 8.58 0.78
N VAL A 135 9.88 7.39 0.82
CA VAL A 135 9.15 6.13 0.67
C VAL A 135 9.19 5.34 1.95
N GLN A 136 8.15 4.57 2.18
CA GLN A 136 8.07 3.62 3.28
C GLN A 136 7.57 2.28 2.76
N ALA A 137 8.13 1.19 3.28
CA ALA A 137 7.68 -0.16 2.98
C ALA A 137 6.97 -0.76 4.20
N ARG A 138 6.01 -1.65 3.92
CA ARG A 138 5.31 -2.49 4.91
C ARG A 138 5.44 -3.93 4.49
N ILE A 139 5.64 -4.80 5.48
CA ILE A 139 5.60 -6.25 5.31
C ILE A 139 4.33 -6.76 5.99
N THR A 140 3.58 -7.61 5.31
CA THR A 140 2.42 -8.33 5.86
C THR A 140 2.63 -9.81 5.65
N LEU A 141 2.57 -10.57 6.73
CA LEU A 141 2.83 -12.01 6.74
C LEU A 141 1.54 -12.77 7.05
N ARG A 142 1.26 -13.81 6.28
CA ARG A 142 0.21 -14.79 6.58
C ARG A 142 0.72 -16.22 6.59
N THR A 143 0.40 -16.97 7.65
CA THR A 143 0.78 -18.39 7.75
C THR A 143 -0.13 -19.28 6.93
N ASN A 144 0.11 -20.59 7.01
CA ASN A 144 -0.91 -21.61 6.88
C ASN A 144 -1.01 -22.35 8.24
N THR A 145 -1.51 -23.59 8.26
CA THR A 145 -1.61 -24.40 9.48
C THR A 145 -0.30 -25.00 9.97
N SER A 146 0.77 -25.01 9.16
CA SER A 146 2.01 -25.76 9.43
C SER A 146 3.31 -24.98 9.21
N ALA A 147 3.28 -23.81 8.59
CA ALA A 147 4.45 -23.04 8.21
C ALA A 147 4.20 -21.53 8.28
N SER A 148 5.27 -20.78 8.56
CA SER A 148 5.28 -19.31 8.54
C SER A 148 6.18 -18.81 7.41
N PRO A 149 5.77 -17.75 6.70
CA PRO A 149 6.62 -17.08 5.72
C PRO A 149 7.67 -16.21 6.42
N SER A 150 8.67 -15.76 5.67
CA SER A 150 9.68 -14.84 6.18
C SER A 150 10.20 -13.86 5.14
N VAL A 151 10.72 -12.74 5.62
CA VAL A 151 11.34 -11.68 4.82
C VAL A 151 12.68 -11.30 5.43
N ARG A 152 13.73 -11.26 4.62
CA ARG A 152 15.08 -10.89 5.06
C ARG A 152 15.42 -9.44 4.71
N ARG A 153 15.00 -9.00 3.53
CA ARG A 153 15.40 -7.71 2.97
C ARG A 153 14.35 -7.22 1.98
N VAL A 154 14.13 -5.91 1.98
CA VAL A 154 13.34 -5.20 0.98
C VAL A 154 14.26 -4.18 0.29
N THR A 155 14.19 -4.13 -1.02
CA THR A 155 14.87 -3.14 -1.86
C THR A 155 13.81 -2.39 -2.66
N VAL A 156 13.85 -1.05 -2.61
CA VAL A 156 13.03 -0.18 -3.44
C VAL A 156 13.95 0.58 -4.38
N THR A 157 13.73 0.43 -5.68
CA THR A 157 14.53 1.09 -6.72
C THR A 157 13.65 2.07 -7.49
N PRO A 158 14.06 3.35 -7.63
CA PRO A 158 13.43 4.29 -8.54
C PRO A 158 13.24 3.72 -9.94
N VAL A 159 12.03 3.84 -10.51
CA VAL A 159 11.82 3.65 -11.95
C VAL A 159 12.06 5.00 -12.63
N ALA A 160 13.06 5.06 -13.50
CA ALA A 160 13.40 6.29 -14.22
C ALA A 160 12.30 6.67 -15.21
N ASN A 161 12.12 7.98 -15.43
CA ASN A 161 11.29 8.57 -16.49
C ASN A 161 9.78 8.31 -16.41
N THR A 162 9.22 7.97 -15.25
CA THR A 162 7.77 8.00 -15.09
C THR A 162 7.34 9.45 -14.87
N PRO A 163 6.52 10.06 -15.76
CA PRO A 163 6.00 11.39 -15.51
C PRO A 163 5.25 11.39 -14.18
N ALA A 164 5.43 12.44 -13.38
CA ALA A 164 4.52 12.68 -12.28
C ALA A 164 3.10 12.81 -12.86
N PRO A 165 2.09 12.12 -12.30
CA PRO A 165 0.71 12.41 -12.69
C PRO A 165 0.45 13.91 -12.51
N LYS A 166 -0.30 14.51 -13.43
CA LYS A 166 -0.66 15.93 -13.33
C LYS A 166 -1.32 16.17 -11.98
N ALA A 167 -0.92 17.25 -11.30
CA ALA A 167 -1.52 17.67 -10.05
C ALA A 167 -3.02 17.94 -10.29
N VAL A 168 -3.87 17.03 -9.84
CA VAL A 168 -5.31 17.28 -9.65
C VAL A 168 -5.45 17.99 -8.32
N GLN A 169 -6.39 18.94 -8.24
CA GLN A 169 -6.68 19.59 -6.95
C GLN A 169 -7.12 18.52 -5.95
N PRO A 170 -6.44 18.41 -4.81
CA PRO A 170 -6.72 17.37 -3.82
C PRO A 170 -8.10 17.62 -3.21
N ARG A 171 -9.07 16.73 -3.48
CA ARG A 171 -10.36 16.70 -2.80
C ARG A 171 -10.53 15.34 -2.15
N SER A 172 -10.82 15.34 -0.85
CA SER A 172 -11.18 14.11 -0.17
C SER A 172 -12.46 13.53 -0.78
N GLU A 173 -12.41 12.25 -1.09
CA GLU A 173 -13.55 11.50 -1.61
C GLU A 173 -14.56 11.37 -0.48
N THR A 174 -15.85 11.38 -0.82
CA THR A 174 -16.93 11.34 0.18
C THR A 174 -18.09 10.51 -0.35
N PHE A 175 -18.52 9.53 0.44
CA PHE A 175 -19.58 8.59 0.06
C PHE A 175 -20.55 8.35 1.20
N SER A 176 -21.79 8.00 0.86
CA SER A 176 -22.76 7.45 1.80
C SER A 176 -22.53 5.95 1.90
N VAL A 177 -22.19 5.47 3.09
CA VAL A 177 -21.79 4.06 3.32
C VAL A 177 -22.59 3.51 4.50
N PHE A 178 -23.03 2.26 4.41
CA PHE A 178 -23.67 1.59 5.53
C PHE A 178 -22.62 1.22 6.58
N ALA A 179 -22.76 1.78 7.78
CA ALA A 179 -21.87 1.54 8.92
C ALA A 179 -22.47 0.52 9.87
N THR A 180 -21.63 -0.36 10.41
CA THR A 180 -22.00 -1.20 11.55
C THR A 180 -21.14 -0.95 12.78
N ARG A 181 -21.64 -1.34 13.94
CA ARG A 181 -20.86 -1.34 15.18
C ARG A 181 -19.86 -2.50 15.15
N GLU A 182 -18.57 -2.20 15.38
CA GLU A 182 -17.49 -3.18 15.49
C GLU A 182 -17.80 -4.24 16.56
N GLY A 183 -18.01 -3.81 17.82
CA GLY A 183 -18.43 -4.69 18.90
C GLY A 183 -17.45 -5.81 19.29
N LEU A 184 -16.17 -5.69 18.93
CA LEU A 184 -15.15 -6.71 19.18
C LEU A 184 -14.23 -6.38 20.36
N VAL A 185 -14.74 -5.77 21.44
CA VAL A 185 -13.96 -5.50 22.67
C VAL A 185 -13.22 -6.76 23.15
N GLY A 186 -11.92 -6.60 23.42
CA GLY A 186 -11.00 -7.69 23.76
C GLY A 186 -10.35 -8.37 22.55
N GLY A 187 -10.84 -8.12 21.34
CA GLY A 187 -10.20 -8.49 20.08
C GLY A 187 -8.93 -7.68 19.80
N THR A 188 -8.17 -8.10 18.79
CA THR A 188 -6.98 -7.37 18.32
C THR A 188 -7.20 -6.89 16.89
N THR A 189 -7.07 -5.60 16.64
CA THR A 189 -7.19 -5.02 15.30
C THR A 189 -6.02 -5.45 14.39
N ALA A 190 -6.17 -5.26 13.08
CA ALA A 190 -5.12 -5.53 12.11
C ALA A 190 -3.83 -4.73 12.35
N ASN A 191 -3.89 -3.52 12.91
CA ASN A 191 -2.67 -2.78 13.29
C ASN A 191 -2.09 -3.20 14.66
N GLY A 192 -2.75 -4.08 15.41
CA GLY A 192 -2.24 -4.67 16.65
C GLY A 192 -2.72 -4.02 17.93
N HIS A 193 -3.71 -3.12 17.85
CA HIS A 193 -4.37 -2.56 19.03
C HIS A 193 -5.31 -3.59 19.66
N VAL A 194 -5.33 -3.69 20.99
CA VAL A 194 -6.31 -4.52 21.71
C VAL A 194 -7.51 -3.66 22.00
N ILE A 195 -8.66 -4.02 21.42
CA ILE A 195 -9.88 -3.23 21.45
C ILE A 195 -10.37 -3.10 22.89
N THR A 196 -10.56 -1.87 23.35
CA THR A 196 -11.14 -1.54 24.65
C THR A 196 -12.50 -0.88 24.53
N VAL A 197 -13.22 -0.79 25.64
CA VAL A 197 -14.51 -0.10 25.69
C VAL A 197 -14.28 1.39 25.42
N GLU A 198 -15.17 2.02 24.64
CA GLU A 198 -15.07 3.42 24.21
C GLU A 198 -13.91 3.74 23.27
N ASP A 199 -13.34 2.74 22.59
CA ASP A 199 -12.30 3.02 21.59
C ASP A 199 -12.82 3.89 20.43
N HIS A 200 -11.89 4.68 19.89
CA HIS A 200 -12.09 5.65 18.80
C HIS A 200 -11.23 5.26 17.59
N PHE A 201 -11.80 4.41 16.72
CA PHE A 201 -11.24 4.02 15.43
C PHE A 201 -12.33 3.50 14.47
N VAL A 202 -11.95 3.28 13.21
CA VAL A 202 -12.78 2.57 12.23
C VAL A 202 -12.04 1.40 11.60
N ALA A 203 -12.80 0.43 11.09
CA ALA A 203 -12.32 -0.59 10.17
C ALA A 203 -12.78 -0.26 8.74
N LEU A 204 -11.88 -0.43 7.77
CA LEU A 204 -12.22 -0.32 6.35
C LEU A 204 -11.89 -1.62 5.61
N PRO A 205 -12.63 -1.99 4.56
CA PRO A 205 -12.51 -3.30 3.91
C PRO A 205 -11.27 -3.41 3.01
N SER A 206 -10.20 -2.66 3.31
CA SER A 206 -8.91 -2.71 2.63
C SER A 206 -7.76 -2.32 3.57
N GLY A 207 -6.65 -3.05 3.46
CA GLY A 207 -5.39 -2.68 4.12
C GLY A 207 -4.66 -1.47 3.51
N THR A 208 -5.13 -0.93 2.37
CA THR A 208 -4.45 0.17 1.65
C THR A 208 -4.37 1.47 2.46
N ALA A 209 -5.27 1.64 3.43
CA ALA A 209 -5.34 2.78 4.33
C ALA A 209 -5.23 2.38 5.81
N LEU A 210 -4.59 1.25 6.13
CA LEU A 210 -4.35 0.85 7.52
C LEU A 210 -3.23 1.71 8.16
N ALA A 211 -3.54 2.39 9.26
CA ALA A 211 -2.61 3.19 10.04
C ALA A 211 -1.68 2.32 10.92
N SER A 212 -0.58 2.89 11.40
CA SER A 212 0.24 2.20 12.40
C SER A 212 -0.51 2.07 13.73
N ASN A 213 -0.03 1.24 14.66
CA ASN A 213 -0.66 1.09 15.97
C ASN A 213 -0.58 2.42 16.75
N GLY A 214 -1.73 2.97 17.15
CA GLY A 214 -1.85 4.32 17.72
C GLY A 214 -1.58 5.46 16.73
N GLY A 215 -1.45 5.14 15.44
CA GLY A 215 -1.18 6.09 14.37
C GLY A 215 -2.44 6.73 13.79
N THR A 216 -2.25 7.87 13.13
CA THR A 216 -3.31 8.67 12.50
C THR A 216 -2.97 9.00 11.04
N GLU A 217 -2.13 8.20 10.38
CA GLU A 217 -1.70 8.45 9.00
C GLU A 217 -2.84 8.38 8.00
N TYR A 218 -3.87 7.60 8.33
CA TYR A 218 -5.13 7.51 7.60
C TYR A 218 -6.26 7.72 8.59
N GLN A 219 -7.08 8.71 8.29
CA GLN A 219 -8.25 9.06 9.07
C GLN A 219 -9.42 9.27 8.12
N VAL A 220 -10.61 8.94 8.60
CA VAL A 220 -11.87 9.30 7.96
C VAL A 220 -12.58 10.33 8.82
N GLN A 221 -13.33 11.23 8.19
CA GLN A 221 -14.39 11.94 8.89
C GLN A 221 -15.70 11.19 8.65
N VAL A 222 -16.37 10.78 9.73
CA VAL A 222 -17.66 10.09 9.69
C VAL A 222 -18.71 11.04 10.23
N CYS A 223 -19.78 11.26 9.46
CA CYS A 223 -20.90 12.12 9.86
C CYS A 223 -22.21 11.34 9.90
N ASN A 224 -22.91 11.46 11.02
CA ASN A 224 -24.30 11.05 11.20
C ASN A 224 -25.17 12.31 11.40
N GLY A 225 -25.86 12.74 10.35
CA GLY A 225 -26.56 14.02 10.35
C GLY A 225 -25.58 15.19 10.54
N ALA A 226 -25.74 15.95 11.62
CA ALA A 226 -24.88 17.11 11.94
C ALA A 226 -23.66 16.75 12.82
N THR A 227 -23.63 15.55 13.41
CA THR A 227 -22.53 15.10 14.26
C THR A 227 -21.47 14.45 13.39
N CYS A 228 -20.22 14.93 13.50
CA CYS A 228 -19.09 14.38 12.76
C CYS A 228 -17.91 14.12 13.68
N LEU A 229 -17.29 12.95 13.53
CA LEU A 229 -16.06 12.56 14.22
C LEU A 229 -14.97 12.28 13.20
N THR A 230 -13.71 12.48 13.58
CA THR A 230 -12.55 12.16 12.74
C THR A 230 -11.73 11.09 13.42
N GLU A 231 -11.67 9.92 12.79
CA GLU A 231 -11.20 8.70 13.43
C GLU A 231 -10.14 7.98 12.60
N PRO A 232 -9.12 7.39 13.24
CA PRO A 232 -8.08 6.67 12.54
C PRO A 232 -8.56 5.29 12.06
N VAL A 233 -7.95 4.81 10.98
CA VAL A 233 -8.24 3.47 10.42
C VAL A 233 -7.30 2.46 11.05
N TRP A 234 -7.80 1.65 11.98
CA TRP A 234 -6.99 0.70 12.77
C TRP A 234 -7.24 -0.78 12.46
N ASP A 235 -8.34 -1.11 11.80
CA ASP A 235 -8.64 -2.50 11.42
C ASP A 235 -8.99 -2.65 9.92
N ILE A 236 -9.02 -3.90 9.46
CA ILE A 236 -9.35 -4.29 8.09
C ILE A 236 -10.60 -5.18 8.10
N GLY A 237 -11.63 -4.73 7.38
CA GLY A 237 -12.99 -5.26 7.35
C GLY A 237 -13.96 -4.08 7.29
N PRO A 238 -15.28 -4.27 7.05
CA PRO A 238 -16.06 -5.51 7.09
C PRO A 238 -16.03 -6.34 5.79
N TRP A 239 -16.33 -7.64 5.92
CA TRP A 239 -16.52 -8.66 4.85
C TRP A 239 -15.31 -8.94 3.95
N ASN A 240 -14.69 -7.89 3.41
CA ASN A 240 -13.55 -7.93 2.49
C ASN A 240 -12.30 -7.32 3.13
N THR A 241 -11.13 -7.59 2.55
CA THR A 241 -9.83 -7.06 3.00
C THR A 241 -9.02 -6.39 1.89
N LYS A 242 -9.55 -6.38 0.66
CA LYS A 242 -8.96 -5.74 -0.52
C LYS A 242 -9.96 -4.91 -1.31
N ASP A 243 -11.03 -4.49 -0.67
CA ASP A 243 -12.02 -3.61 -1.23
C ASP A 243 -11.76 -2.15 -0.84
N ASN A 244 -10.89 -1.47 -1.58
CA ASN A 244 -10.69 -0.01 -1.46
C ASN A 244 -11.68 0.75 -2.36
N TYR A 245 -12.98 0.58 -2.14
CA TYR A 245 -14.05 1.16 -2.99
C TYR A 245 -13.98 2.68 -3.20
N TRP A 246 -13.27 3.41 -2.35
CA TRP A 246 -13.04 4.86 -2.50
C TRP A 246 -11.99 5.21 -3.57
N ASP A 247 -11.20 4.25 -4.05
CA ASP A 247 -10.15 4.46 -5.05
C ASP A 247 -10.63 3.99 -6.43
N ALA A 248 -10.42 4.82 -7.46
CA ALA A 248 -10.66 4.45 -8.84
C ALA A 248 -9.75 3.30 -9.32
N ALA A 249 -8.55 3.17 -8.73
CA ALA A 249 -7.66 2.03 -8.91
C ALA A 249 -7.92 0.94 -7.84
N ARG A 250 -9.18 0.49 -7.77
CA ARG A 250 -9.65 -0.54 -6.82
C ARG A 250 -8.86 -1.85 -7.01
N ALA A 251 -8.48 -2.50 -5.91
CA ALA A 251 -7.63 -3.69 -5.92
C ALA A 251 -8.41 -4.95 -6.30
N GLU A 252 -9.65 -5.10 -5.85
CA GLU A 252 -10.61 -6.12 -6.29
C GLU A 252 -11.95 -5.46 -6.66
N PHE A 253 -12.85 -6.18 -7.33
CA PHE A 253 -14.20 -5.69 -7.69
C PHE A 253 -14.20 -4.39 -8.53
N GLY A 254 -13.23 -4.24 -9.42
CA GLY A 254 -13.01 -3.01 -10.19
C GLY A 254 -14.07 -2.67 -11.24
N ASP A 255 -15.05 -3.55 -11.46
CA ASP A 255 -16.22 -3.30 -12.31
C ASP A 255 -17.37 -2.58 -11.57
N LEU A 256 -17.33 -2.56 -10.23
CA LEU A 256 -18.28 -1.79 -9.42
C LEU A 256 -17.96 -0.29 -9.45
N PRO A 257 -18.98 0.59 -9.37
CA PRO A 257 -18.78 2.03 -9.25
C PRO A 257 -17.89 2.41 -8.07
N VAL A 258 -17.05 3.44 -8.26
CA VAL A 258 -16.30 4.07 -7.16
C VAL A 258 -17.29 4.60 -6.12
N GLY A 259 -17.01 4.31 -4.85
CA GLY A 259 -17.85 4.66 -3.72
C GLY A 259 -18.88 3.60 -3.33
N LEU A 260 -19.03 2.51 -4.10
CA LEU A 260 -19.91 1.39 -3.76
C LEU A 260 -19.10 0.22 -3.15
N PRO A 261 -19.22 -0.02 -1.83
CA PRO A 261 -18.63 -1.20 -1.20
C PRO A 261 -19.17 -2.48 -1.85
N GLU A 262 -18.32 -3.49 -1.98
CA GLU A 262 -18.71 -4.76 -2.56
C GLU A 262 -19.80 -5.44 -1.72
N ALA A 263 -19.70 -5.40 -0.39
CA ALA A 263 -20.71 -5.99 0.49
C ALA A 263 -22.10 -5.34 0.31
N ASP A 264 -22.17 -4.03 0.01
CA ASP A 264 -23.44 -3.38 -0.33
C ASP A 264 -24.03 -3.96 -1.63
N ALA A 265 -23.20 -4.07 -2.67
CA ALA A 265 -23.60 -4.66 -3.95
C ALA A 265 -24.00 -6.14 -3.82
N ALA A 266 -23.26 -6.93 -3.04
CA ALA A 266 -23.54 -8.33 -2.77
C ALA A 266 -24.88 -8.49 -2.03
N TYR A 267 -25.08 -7.74 -0.96
CA TYR A 267 -26.29 -7.80 -0.14
C TYR A 267 -27.55 -7.33 -0.88
N ASN A 268 -27.47 -6.17 -1.56
CA ASN A 268 -28.64 -5.53 -2.16
C ASN A 268 -28.93 -6.02 -3.59
N GLN A 269 -27.91 -6.48 -4.33
CA GLN A 269 -28.01 -6.75 -5.77
C GLN A 269 -27.57 -8.16 -6.14
N GLY A 270 -27.09 -8.96 -5.18
CA GLY A 270 -26.58 -10.30 -5.45
C GLY A 270 -25.27 -10.32 -6.24
N TYR A 271 -24.52 -9.21 -6.24
CA TYR A 271 -23.18 -9.16 -6.85
C TYR A 271 -22.29 -10.27 -6.25
N ASN A 272 -21.41 -10.84 -7.08
CA ASN A 272 -20.59 -11.99 -6.71
C ASN A 272 -21.40 -13.18 -6.12
N GLY A 273 -22.67 -13.33 -6.52
CA GLY A 273 -23.58 -14.35 -5.97
C GLY A 273 -24.04 -14.08 -4.54
N GLY A 274 -23.91 -12.84 -4.05
CA GLY A 274 -24.18 -12.46 -2.67
C GLY A 274 -23.06 -12.86 -1.71
N LEU A 275 -21.83 -13.04 -2.21
CA LEU A 275 -20.69 -13.56 -1.46
C LEU A 275 -19.56 -12.53 -1.37
N ASP A 276 -18.81 -12.54 -0.27
CA ASP A 276 -17.59 -11.74 -0.11
C ASP A 276 -16.36 -12.38 -0.78
N GLU A 277 -15.18 -11.74 -0.64
CA GLU A 277 -13.90 -12.24 -1.20
C GLU A 277 -13.50 -13.64 -0.70
N PHE A 278 -14.07 -14.11 0.41
CA PHE A 278 -13.82 -15.42 0.99
C PHE A 278 -14.90 -16.45 0.63
N GLY A 279 -15.92 -16.06 -0.14
CA GLY A 279 -17.04 -16.91 -0.50
C GLY A 279 -18.09 -17.08 0.60
N ARG A 280 -18.07 -16.23 1.65
CA ARG A 280 -19.10 -16.23 2.70
C ARG A 280 -20.30 -15.42 2.20
N SER A 281 -21.51 -15.86 2.54
CA SER A 281 -22.70 -15.06 2.25
C SER A 281 -22.69 -13.76 3.06
N VAL A 282 -22.79 -12.63 2.36
CA VAL A 282 -22.83 -11.30 2.96
C VAL A 282 -24.17 -11.11 3.67
N ALA A 283 -24.13 -10.86 4.98
CA ALA A 283 -25.34 -10.77 5.80
C ALA A 283 -25.84 -9.33 6.03
N ASN A 284 -25.05 -8.32 5.66
CA ASN A 284 -25.40 -6.91 5.73
C ASN A 284 -24.56 -6.10 4.72
N PRO A 285 -24.97 -4.88 4.31
CA PRO A 285 -24.28 -4.11 3.29
C PRO A 285 -23.10 -3.27 3.82
N ALA A 286 -22.48 -3.68 4.94
CA ALA A 286 -21.51 -2.86 5.65
C ALA A 286 -20.28 -2.54 4.78
N GLY A 287 -19.93 -1.26 4.69
CA GLY A 287 -18.70 -0.79 4.05
C GLY A 287 -17.69 -0.19 5.03
N ILE A 288 -18.08 -0.02 6.30
CA ILE A 288 -17.24 0.50 7.37
C ILE A 288 -17.76 -0.06 8.71
N ASP A 289 -16.85 -0.45 9.60
CA ASP A 289 -17.20 -0.74 11.00
C ASP A 289 -16.65 0.35 11.91
N LEU A 290 -17.47 0.76 12.88
CA LEU A 290 -17.18 1.84 13.82
C LEU A 290 -16.93 1.25 15.19
N ALA A 291 -15.80 1.61 15.81
CA ALA A 291 -15.54 1.23 17.18
C ALA A 291 -16.64 1.74 18.12
N ASP A 292 -16.80 1.07 19.27
CA ASP A 292 -17.94 1.27 20.16
C ASP A 292 -18.11 2.73 20.62
N GLY A 293 -16.99 3.43 20.90
CA GLY A 293 -17.01 4.84 21.28
C GLY A 293 -17.45 5.75 20.14
N VAL A 294 -16.96 5.49 18.92
CA VAL A 294 -17.37 6.24 17.70
C VAL A 294 -18.86 6.07 17.43
N PHE A 295 -19.36 4.84 17.50
CA PHE A 295 -20.78 4.53 17.26
C PHE A 295 -21.69 5.25 18.26
N HIS A 296 -21.31 5.23 19.54
CA HIS A 296 -22.00 5.93 20.62
C HIS A 296 -21.96 7.46 20.42
N ASP A 297 -20.79 8.03 20.19
CA ASP A 297 -20.58 9.48 20.12
C ASP A 297 -21.19 10.12 18.86
N LEU A 298 -21.32 9.35 17.77
CA LEU A 298 -22.12 9.74 16.60
C LEU A 298 -23.63 9.70 16.86
N GLY A 299 -24.06 9.20 18.02
CA GLY A 299 -25.48 9.06 18.37
C GLY A 299 -26.22 8.04 17.51
N MET A 300 -25.53 7.00 17.03
CA MET A 300 -26.17 5.95 16.24
C MET A 300 -26.98 5.03 17.16
N ALA A 301 -28.27 4.85 16.85
CA ALA A 301 -29.16 3.96 17.60
C ALA A 301 -29.13 2.51 17.07
N ASP A 302 -28.81 2.35 15.79
CA ASP A 302 -28.64 1.08 15.09
C ASP A 302 -27.69 1.30 13.89
N ASN A 303 -27.28 0.21 13.25
CA ASN A 303 -26.52 0.24 12.01
C ASN A 303 -27.28 1.03 10.94
N GLY A 304 -26.55 1.77 10.11
CA GLY A 304 -27.20 2.68 9.17
C GLY A 304 -26.22 3.42 8.28
N TYR A 305 -26.77 4.18 7.33
CA TYR A 305 -25.97 4.99 6.43
C TYR A 305 -25.39 6.21 7.14
N VAL A 306 -24.08 6.39 6.96
CA VAL A 306 -23.31 7.56 7.38
C VAL A 306 -22.61 8.16 6.17
N THR A 307 -22.25 9.45 6.26
CA THR A 307 -21.37 10.08 5.27
C THR A 307 -19.93 9.92 5.72
N VAL A 308 -19.08 9.36 4.87
CA VAL A 308 -17.66 9.12 5.17
C VAL A 308 -16.79 9.89 4.19
N THR A 309 -15.88 10.71 4.71
CA THR A 309 -14.87 11.44 3.94
C THR A 309 -13.48 10.86 4.20
N TYR A 310 -12.79 10.45 3.14
CA TYR A 310 -11.48 9.78 3.21
C TYR A 310 -10.36 10.82 3.14
N LEU A 311 -9.81 11.21 4.29
CA LEU A 311 -8.99 12.43 4.40
C LEU A 311 -7.65 12.32 3.65
N TRP A 312 -7.17 11.10 3.40
CA TRP A 312 -5.96 10.86 2.61
C TRP A 312 -6.21 10.81 1.10
N THR A 313 -7.40 10.96 0.55
CA THR A 313 -7.55 10.95 -0.92
C THR A 313 -7.39 12.33 -1.54
N ALA A 314 -7.30 13.37 -0.69
CA ALA A 314 -6.84 14.70 -1.04
C ALA A 314 -5.31 14.66 -1.31
#